data_AF-A0A3B9M1V2-F1
#
_entry.id   AF-A0A3B9M1V2-F1
#
_cell.length_a   1.000
_cell.length_b   1.000
_cell.length_c   1.000
_cell.angle_alpha   90.00
_cell.angle_beta   90.00
_cell.angle_gamma   90.00
#
_symmetry.space_group_name_H-M   'P 1'
#
loop_
_entity.id
_entity.type
_entity.pdbx_description
1 polymer ?
#
loop_
_entity_poly.entity_id
_entity_poly.type
_entity_poly.pdbx_seq_one_letter_code
_entity_poly.pdbx_strand_id
1 'polypeptide(L)'
;MKKLIKVFKKKGFRVAALKHAPHGYDLDVEKRDTWQFCQAGADRVVIVGPRSLTMHHLYEQEPSFDEVCEMIQDVDLILVEGYKSEQGPKVEVVRKGIDERPDLGDELIAVVSDDHLEGRVPCFSTESVEQLAEFLIDNLSLRK
;
A
#
# COMPACT_ATOMS: atom_id res chain seq x y z
N MET A 1 7.08 -1.28 -3.33
CA MET A 1 5.84 -0.56 -3.71
C MET A 1 6.01 0.46 -4.85
N LYS A 2 6.82 1.53 -4.72
CA LYS A 2 6.94 2.60 -5.76
C LYS A 2 7.22 2.11 -7.19
N LYS A 3 8.16 1.16 -7.38
CA LYS A 3 8.46 0.59 -8.70
C LYS A 3 7.23 -0.12 -9.29
N LEU A 4 6.54 -0.93 -8.47
CA LEU A 4 5.31 -1.66 -8.84
C LEU A 4 4.18 -0.72 -9.30
N ILE A 5 3.93 0.36 -8.56
CA ILE A 5 2.94 1.39 -8.93
C ILE A 5 3.21 1.91 -10.34
N LYS A 6 4.48 2.24 -10.65
CA LYS A 6 4.85 2.73 -11.99
C LYS A 6 4.55 1.70 -13.08
N VAL A 7 4.81 0.41 -12.84
CA VAL A 7 4.52 -0.66 -13.80
C VAL A 7 3.01 -0.81 -14.02
N PHE A 8 2.21 -0.89 -12.96
CA PHE A 8 0.75 -0.97 -13.07
C PHE A 8 0.14 0.25 -13.79
N LYS A 9 0.61 1.47 -13.46
CA LYS A 9 0.19 2.69 -14.16
C LYS A 9 0.56 2.65 -15.65
N LYS A 10 1.76 2.20 -16.02
CA LYS A 10 2.16 2.01 -17.44
C LYS A 10 1.28 0.98 -18.15
N LYS A 11 0.88 -0.08 -17.44
CA LYS A 11 -0.04 -1.09 -17.96
C LYS A 11 -1.49 -0.61 -18.01
N GLY A 12 -1.82 0.59 -17.49
CA GLY A 12 -3.15 1.21 -17.62
C GLY A 12 -4.09 1.01 -16.44
N PHE A 13 -3.63 0.47 -15.31
CA PHE A 13 -4.45 0.35 -14.11
C PHE A 13 -4.58 1.71 -13.38
N ARG A 14 -5.72 1.92 -12.72
CA ARG A 14 -5.94 2.92 -11.67
C ARG A 14 -5.51 2.27 -10.35
N VAL A 15 -4.55 2.88 -9.66
CA VAL A 15 -3.86 2.25 -8.53
C VAL A 15 -3.96 3.17 -7.33
N ALA A 16 -4.45 2.64 -6.21
CA ALA A 16 -4.28 3.24 -4.90
C ALA A 16 -3.07 2.66 -4.18
N ALA A 17 -2.41 3.48 -3.37
CA ALA A 17 -1.36 3.03 -2.46
C ALA A 17 -1.82 3.33 -1.04
N LEU A 18 -1.97 2.29 -0.24
CA LEU A 18 -2.37 2.37 1.16
C LEU A 18 -1.17 2.00 2.03
N LYS A 19 -0.85 2.83 3.01
CA LYS A 19 0.21 2.56 3.97
C LYS A 19 -0.33 2.68 5.39
N HIS A 20 -0.15 1.62 6.18
CA HIS A 20 -0.46 1.63 7.60
C HIS A 20 0.76 2.10 8.40
N ALA A 21 0.57 3.10 9.26
CA ALA A 21 1.60 3.67 10.13
C ALA A 21 1.12 3.64 11.59
N PRO A 22 1.25 2.50 12.30
CA PRO A 22 0.69 2.30 13.64
C PRO A 22 1.31 3.19 14.74
N HIS A 23 2.43 3.84 14.44
CA HIS A 23 3.09 4.80 15.35
C HIS A 23 2.75 6.26 15.03
N GLY A 24 1.75 6.50 14.17
CA GLY A 24 1.39 7.82 13.70
C GLY A 24 2.22 8.31 12.52
N TYR A 25 1.80 9.42 11.93
CA TYR A 25 2.45 10.08 10.80
C TYR A 25 2.09 11.58 10.78
N ASP A 26 2.95 12.39 10.18
CA ASP A 26 2.66 13.79 9.85
C ASP A 26 2.66 13.97 8.34
N LEU A 27 1.50 14.33 7.77
CA LEU A 27 1.38 14.65 6.34
C LEU A 27 1.39 16.16 6.05
N ASP A 28 1.26 16.99 7.07
CA ASP A 28 1.17 18.44 6.93
C ASP A 28 2.35 19.15 7.60
N VAL A 29 2.57 20.40 7.22
CA VAL A 29 3.64 21.25 7.76
C VAL A 29 3.06 22.13 8.86
N GLU A 30 3.67 22.06 10.04
CA GLU A 30 3.31 22.91 11.18
C GLU A 30 3.22 24.40 10.77
N LYS A 31 2.21 25.10 11.30
CA LYS A 31 1.93 26.53 11.07
C LYS A 31 1.28 26.89 9.72
N ARG A 32 0.96 25.92 8.86
CA ARG A 32 0.07 26.18 7.70
C ARG A 32 -1.40 26.21 8.14
N ASP A 33 -2.24 26.88 7.36
CA ASP A 33 -3.69 26.98 7.64
C ASP A 33 -4.34 25.61 7.83
N THR A 34 -3.96 24.64 7.01
CA THR A 34 -4.48 23.26 7.04
C THR A 34 -4.13 22.53 8.32
N TRP A 35 -2.93 22.76 8.85
CA TRP A 35 -2.51 22.26 10.15
C TRP A 35 -3.30 22.96 11.26
N GLN A 36 -3.48 24.28 11.17
CA GLN A 36 -4.28 25.04 12.15
C GLN A 36 -5.75 24.60 12.17
N PHE A 37 -6.34 24.25 11.02
CA PHE A 37 -7.70 23.70 10.95
C PHE A 37 -7.82 22.37 11.70
N CYS A 38 -6.83 21.48 11.56
CA CYS A 38 -6.75 20.23 12.31
C CYS A 38 -6.69 20.51 13.82
N GLN A 39 -5.78 21.39 14.26
CA GLN A 39 -5.62 21.74 15.68
C GLN A 39 -6.84 22.46 16.27
N ALA A 40 -7.62 23.15 15.43
CA ALA A 40 -8.86 23.78 15.84
C ALA A 40 -10.02 22.79 16.06
N GLY A 41 -9.83 21.50 15.72
CA GLY A 41 -10.83 20.46 15.93
C GLY A 41 -11.75 20.21 14.73
N ALA A 42 -11.30 20.50 13.51
CA ALA A 42 -12.05 20.09 12.32
C ALA A 42 -12.07 18.55 12.21
N ASP A 43 -13.24 17.94 11.99
CA ASP A 43 -13.34 16.50 11.73
C ASP A 43 -12.75 16.11 10.37
N ARG A 44 -12.78 17.06 9.43
CA ARG A 44 -12.25 16.89 8.06
C ARG A 44 -11.59 18.18 7.58
N VAL A 45 -10.42 18.05 6.98
CA VAL A 45 -9.71 19.14 6.30
C VAL A 45 -9.52 18.79 4.83
N VAL A 46 -10.03 19.62 3.92
CA VAL A 46 -9.96 19.40 2.47
C VAL A 46 -9.14 20.51 1.82
N ILE A 47 -8.16 20.11 1.01
CA ILE A 47 -7.27 20.99 0.25
C ILE A 47 -7.47 20.68 -1.22
N VAL A 48 -7.84 21.69 -2.00
CA VAL A 48 -8.07 21.53 -3.44
C VAL A 48 -7.12 22.45 -4.20
N GLY A 49 -6.41 21.88 -5.17
CA GLY A 49 -5.60 22.61 -6.13
C GLY A 49 -5.91 22.20 -7.56
N PRO A 50 -5.32 22.86 -8.56
CA PRO A 50 -5.64 22.63 -9.98
C PRO A 50 -5.38 21.21 -10.51
N ARG A 51 -4.59 20.40 -9.79
CA ARG A 51 -4.16 19.06 -10.23
C ARG A 51 -4.38 17.96 -9.19
N SER A 52 -4.89 18.30 -8.00
CA SER A 52 -5.01 17.34 -6.90
C SER A 52 -5.97 17.85 -5.82
N LEU A 53 -6.58 16.89 -5.14
CA LEU A 53 -7.32 17.10 -3.90
C LEU A 53 -6.68 16.22 -2.82
N THR A 54 -6.50 16.79 -1.63
CA THR A 54 -6.09 16.05 -0.44
C THR A 54 -7.19 16.23 0.61
N MET A 55 -7.58 15.14 1.26
CA MET A 55 -8.54 15.17 2.35
C MET A 55 -7.93 14.45 3.55
N HIS A 56 -7.89 15.14 4.68
CA HIS A 56 -7.47 14.57 5.96
C HIS A 56 -8.72 14.32 6.79
N HIS A 57 -8.95 13.05 7.13
CA HIS A 57 -9.97 12.65 8.09
C HIS A 57 -9.30 12.52 9.45
N LEU A 58 -9.85 13.21 10.45
CA LEU A 58 -9.38 13.10 11.82
C LEU A 58 -10.33 12.16 12.56
N TYR A 59 -9.76 11.15 13.20
CA TYR A 59 -10.50 10.15 13.95
C TYR A 59 -10.01 10.10 15.40
N GLU A 60 -10.92 9.90 16.34
CA GLU A 60 -10.55 9.56 17.71
C GLU A 60 -10.04 8.11 17.82
N GLN A 61 -10.51 7.24 16.93
CA GLN A 61 -10.16 5.81 16.85
C GLN A 61 -9.86 5.43 15.40
N GLU A 62 -8.83 4.61 15.19
CA GLU A 62 -8.43 4.17 13.85
C GLU A 62 -9.57 3.35 13.20
N PRO A 63 -9.96 3.65 11.94
CA PRO A 63 -10.90 2.82 11.21
C PRO A 63 -10.32 1.43 10.92
N SER A 64 -11.20 0.44 10.80
CA SER A 64 -10.81 -0.91 10.37
C SER A 64 -10.25 -0.91 8.94
N PHE A 65 -9.49 -1.96 8.60
CA PHE A 65 -8.94 -2.12 7.25
C PHE A 65 -10.03 -2.10 6.16
N ASP A 66 -11.15 -2.80 6.41
CA ASP A 66 -12.28 -2.85 5.48
C ASP A 66 -12.90 -1.46 5.27
N GLU A 67 -13.13 -0.69 6.35
CA GLU A 67 -13.63 0.68 6.26
C GLU A 67 -12.68 1.58 5.45
N VAL A 68 -11.36 1.44 5.63
CA VAL A 68 -10.36 2.19 4.85
C VAL A 68 -10.42 1.79 3.37
N CYS A 69 -10.55 0.50 3.06
CA CYS A 69 -10.69 0.02 1.69
C CYS A 69 -11.97 0.54 1.02
N GLU A 70 -13.10 0.60 1.73
CA GLU A 70 -14.37 1.12 1.22
C GLU A 70 -14.32 2.62 0.86
N MET A 71 -13.48 3.39 1.57
CA MET A 71 -13.25 4.81 1.27
C MET A 71 -12.44 5.03 -0.02
N ILE A 72 -11.71 4.02 -0.49
CA ILE A 72 -10.85 4.12 -1.68
C ILE A 72 -11.67 3.72 -2.91
N GLN A 73 -12.14 4.73 -3.63
CA GLN A 73 -12.99 4.56 -4.82
C GLN A 73 -12.23 4.83 -6.12
N ASP A 74 -12.85 4.47 -7.25
CA ASP A 74 -12.36 4.75 -8.62
C ASP A 74 -10.97 4.19 -8.95
N VAL A 75 -10.58 3.07 -8.34
CA VAL A 75 -9.35 2.34 -8.62
C VAL A 75 -9.61 0.88 -8.98
N ASP A 76 -8.66 0.28 -9.67
CA ASP A 76 -8.73 -1.12 -10.11
C ASP A 76 -7.94 -2.04 -9.15
N LEU A 77 -6.99 -1.46 -8.39
CA LEU A 77 -6.12 -2.17 -7.46
C LEU A 77 -5.68 -1.26 -6.31
N ILE A 78 -5.69 -1.80 -5.09
CA ILE A 78 -5.09 -1.19 -3.90
C ILE A 78 -3.81 -1.96 -3.56
N LEU A 79 -2.66 -1.28 -3.55
CA LEU A 79 -1.40 -1.82 -3.06
C LEU A 79 -1.20 -1.40 -1.61
N VAL A 80 -1.07 -2.38 -0.71
CA VAL A 80 -0.98 -2.15 0.74
C VAL A 80 0.45 -2.36 1.25
N GLU A 81 0.98 -1.39 1.99
CA GLU A 81 2.20 -1.50 2.78
C GLU A 81 1.85 -1.44 4.27
N GLY A 82 1.91 -2.58 4.95
CA GLY A 82 1.49 -2.71 6.36
C GLY A 82 0.36 -3.72 6.50
N TYR A 83 -0.52 -3.53 7.50
CA TYR A 83 -1.68 -4.40 7.75
C TYR A 83 -1.34 -5.91 7.72
N LYS A 84 -0.23 -6.29 8.38
CA LYS A 84 0.32 -7.65 8.30
C LYS A 84 -0.65 -8.75 8.77
N SER A 85 -1.55 -8.40 9.69
CA SER A 85 -2.55 -9.29 10.28
C SER A 85 -3.84 -9.38 9.47
N GLU A 86 -4.05 -8.48 8.50
CA GLU A 86 -5.26 -8.46 7.68
C GLU A 86 -5.20 -9.53 6.61
N GLN A 87 -6.37 -10.00 6.18
CA GLN A 87 -6.47 -11.08 5.22
C GLN A 87 -6.16 -10.62 3.79
N GLY A 88 -5.68 -11.55 2.96
CA GLY A 88 -5.52 -11.37 1.52
C GLY A 88 -4.15 -11.76 0.97
N PRO A 89 -3.98 -11.73 -0.36
CA PRO A 89 -2.74 -12.15 -1.01
C PRO A 89 -1.56 -11.22 -0.64
N LYS A 90 -0.49 -11.82 -0.13
CA LYS A 90 0.69 -11.12 0.39
C LYS A 90 1.93 -11.42 -0.45
N VAL A 91 2.69 -10.36 -0.71
CA VAL A 91 4.05 -10.45 -1.27
C VAL A 91 5.03 -10.06 -0.18
N GLU A 92 5.88 -11.00 0.22
CA GLU A 92 6.91 -10.75 1.22
C GLU A 92 8.14 -10.13 0.56
N VAL A 93 8.68 -9.04 1.12
CA VAL A 93 9.93 -8.43 0.66
C VAL A 93 11.03 -8.74 1.66
N VAL A 94 11.92 -9.66 1.31
CA VAL A 94 13.03 -10.11 2.16
C VAL A 94 14.28 -9.34 1.81
N ARG A 95 14.88 -8.67 2.80
CA ARG A 95 16.15 -7.96 2.68
C ARG A 95 17.22 -8.69 3.47
N LYS A 96 18.46 -8.61 2.98
CA LYS A 96 19.63 -9.17 3.65
C LYS A 96 19.72 -8.70 5.10
N GLY A 97 19.91 -9.64 6.02
CA GLY A 97 20.06 -9.37 7.46
C GLY A 97 18.75 -9.28 8.26
N ILE A 98 17.61 -9.65 7.66
CA ILE A 98 16.35 -9.86 8.40
C ILE A 98 16.14 -11.38 8.51
N ASP A 99 16.37 -11.92 9.71
CA ASP A 99 16.27 -13.37 9.96
C ASP A 99 14.85 -13.80 10.34
N GLU A 100 14.06 -12.90 10.96
CA GLU A 100 12.68 -13.18 11.35
C GLU A 100 11.70 -12.86 10.21
N ARG A 101 11.04 -13.92 9.73
CA ARG A 101 10.00 -13.84 8.70
C ARG A 101 8.67 -14.27 9.31
N PRO A 102 7.60 -13.46 9.18
CA PRO A 102 6.28 -13.89 9.63
C PRO A 102 5.85 -15.10 8.82
N ASP A 103 5.25 -16.10 9.48
CA ASP A 103 4.56 -17.17 8.77
C ASP A 103 3.26 -16.60 8.19
N LEU A 104 3.22 -16.48 6.87
CA LEU A 104 2.09 -15.97 6.12
C LEU A 104 1.22 -17.10 5.54
N GLY A 105 1.57 -18.37 5.79
CA GLY A 105 0.80 -19.53 5.35
C GLY A 105 0.41 -19.48 3.87
N ASP A 106 -0.86 -19.74 3.57
CA ASP A 106 -1.41 -19.77 2.22
C ASP A 106 -1.68 -18.36 1.63
N GLU A 107 -1.55 -17.31 2.45
CA GLU A 107 -1.68 -15.93 1.96
C GLU A 107 -0.43 -15.46 1.23
N LEU A 108 0.72 -16.09 1.48
CA LEU A 108 1.96 -15.80 0.76
C LEU A 108 1.85 -16.28 -0.69
N ILE A 109 1.86 -15.34 -1.65
CA ILE A 109 1.77 -15.67 -3.08
C ILE A 109 3.08 -15.46 -3.84
N ALA A 110 4.00 -14.64 -3.31
CA ALA A 110 5.32 -14.42 -3.91
C ALA A 110 6.30 -13.86 -2.87
N VAL A 111 7.58 -14.06 -3.13
CA VAL A 111 8.69 -13.45 -2.37
C VAL A 111 9.47 -12.53 -3.30
N VAL A 112 9.94 -11.40 -2.76
CA VAL A 112 10.90 -10.51 -3.41
C VAL A 112 12.20 -10.52 -2.62
N SER A 113 13.27 -11.05 -3.21
CA SER A 113 14.60 -11.09 -2.61
C SER A 113 15.68 -11.17 -3.70
N ASP A 114 16.84 -10.56 -3.44
CA ASP A 114 18.01 -10.71 -4.31
C ASP A 114 18.85 -11.96 -3.97
N ASP A 115 18.59 -12.57 -2.81
CA ASP A 115 19.13 -13.87 -2.45
C ASP A 115 18.23 -14.97 -3.02
N HIS A 116 18.82 -16.10 -3.43
CA HIS A 116 18.02 -17.24 -3.87
C HIS A 116 17.36 -17.89 -2.66
N LEU A 117 16.03 -17.78 -2.57
CA LEU A 117 15.22 -18.39 -1.53
C LEU A 117 14.42 -19.54 -2.14
N GLU A 118 14.72 -20.76 -1.71
CA GLU A 118 13.86 -21.91 -2.00
C GLU A 118 12.55 -21.79 -1.20
N GLY A 119 11.42 -22.12 -1.82
CA GLY A 119 10.11 -21.97 -1.19
C GLY A 119 8.96 -22.50 -2.02
N ARG A 120 7.75 -22.43 -1.46
CA ARG A 120 6.51 -22.90 -2.10
C ARG A 120 5.95 -21.92 -3.15
N VAL A 121 6.43 -20.68 -3.14
CA VAL A 121 5.96 -19.59 -4.02
C VAL A 121 7.11 -19.06 -4.87
N PRO A 122 6.82 -18.40 -6.01
CA PRO A 122 7.85 -17.78 -6.84
C PRO A 122 8.64 -16.72 -6.07
N CYS A 123 9.96 -16.68 -6.32
CA CYS A 123 10.85 -15.64 -5.81
C CYS A 123 11.31 -14.73 -6.97
N PHE A 124 11.10 -13.42 -6.82
CA PHE A 124 11.51 -12.40 -7.80
C PHE A 124 12.64 -11.55 -7.22
N SER A 125 13.59 -11.12 -8.05
CA SER A 125 14.60 -10.15 -7.61
C SER A 125 14.01 -8.75 -7.47
N THR A 126 14.69 -7.87 -6.73
CA THR A 126 14.25 -6.46 -6.54
C THR A 126 14.28 -5.63 -7.82
N GLU A 127 14.93 -6.16 -8.86
CA GLU A 127 14.99 -5.59 -10.21
C GLU A 127 13.99 -6.25 -11.20
N SER A 128 13.37 -7.37 -10.85
CA SER A 128 12.39 -8.08 -11.70
C SER A 128 10.95 -7.62 -11.47
N VAL A 129 10.74 -6.30 -11.40
CA VAL A 129 9.46 -5.70 -10.99
C VAL A 129 8.37 -5.91 -12.04
N GLU A 130 8.74 -5.86 -13.31
CA GLU A 130 7.85 -6.10 -14.45
C GLU A 130 7.31 -7.54 -14.43
N GLN A 131 8.18 -8.53 -14.19
CA GLN A 131 7.78 -9.94 -14.08
C GLN A 131 6.87 -10.17 -12.87
N LEU A 132 7.20 -9.56 -11.73
CA LEU A 132 6.33 -9.62 -10.55
C LEU A 132 4.95 -9.03 -10.84
N ALA A 133 4.88 -7.88 -11.51
CA ALA A 133 3.59 -7.27 -11.84
C ALA A 133 2.77 -8.14 -12.81
N GLU A 134 3.39 -8.79 -13.79
CA GLU A 134 2.72 -9.72 -14.70
C GLU A 134 2.19 -10.94 -13.96
N PHE A 135 3.02 -11.54 -13.10
CA PHE A 135 2.59 -12.63 -12.22
C PHE A 135 1.39 -12.22 -11.36
N LEU A 136 1.40 -11.03 -10.75
CA LEU A 136 0.29 -10.57 -9.92
C LEU A 136 -1.00 -10.34 -10.73
N ILE A 137 -0.89 -9.82 -11.96
CA ILE A 137 -2.05 -9.64 -12.84
C ILE A 137 -2.70 -10.99 -13.16
N ASP A 138 -1.89 -11.98 -13.55
CA ASP A 138 -2.39 -13.28 -13.96
C ASP A 138 -2.88 -14.10 -12.76
N ASN A 139 -2.08 -14.18 -11.69
CA ASN A 139 -2.37 -14.99 -10.50
C ASN A 139 -3.62 -14.49 -9.75
N LEU A 140 -3.85 -13.17 -9.72
CA LEU A 140 -5.03 -12.58 -9.07
C LEU A 140 -6.15 -12.26 -10.07
N SER A 141 -5.99 -12.60 -11.35
CA SER A 141 -6.95 -12.31 -12.42
C SER A 141 -7.38 -10.83 -12.45
N LEU A 142 -6.44 -9.92 -12.24
CA LEU A 142 -6.70 -8.48 -12.14
C LEU A 142 -7.25 -7.93 -13.47
N ARG A 143 -8.29 -7.09 -13.36
CA ARG A 143 -8.93 -6.43 -14.51
C ARG A 143 -8.93 -4.91 -14.32
N LYS A 144 -9.04 -4.19 -15.43
CA LYS A 144 -9.18 -2.73 -15.46
C LYS A 144 -10.64 -2.36 -15.65
#